data_AF-A0A496VPA9-F1
#
_entry.id   AF-A0A496VPA9-F1
#
_cell.length_a   1.000
_cell.length_b   1.000
_cell.length_c   1.000
_cell.angle_alpha   90.00
_cell.angle_beta   90.00
_cell.angle_gamma   90.00
#
_symmetry.space_group_name_H-M   'P 1'
#
loop_
_entity.id
_entity.type
_entity.pdbx_description
1 polymer ?
#
loop_
_entity_poly.entity_id
_entity_poly.type
_entity_poly.pdbx_seq_one_letter_code
_entity_poly.pdbx_strand_id
1 'polypeptide(L)'
;MTDNIKELVERFQNRLNEFCSNQYKEVHMRQEFIDRFFEILGWDMYGDRVTSFINREVILEDKVQIEGKTKAPDYGFYINTKRQFFLEAKRASLDIFSDKESAFQLRRYGWSA
;
A
#
# COMPACT_ATOMS: atom_id res chain seq x y z
N MET A 1 -21.50 -4.22 -6.63
CA MET A 1 -20.86 -4.01 -7.94
C MET A 1 -19.41 -4.38 -7.72
N THR A 2 -18.90 -5.40 -8.39
CA THR A 2 -17.52 -5.83 -8.20
C THR A 2 -16.68 -4.91 -9.07
N ASP A 3 -16.15 -3.82 -8.47
CA ASP A 3 -15.23 -2.93 -9.18
C ASP A 3 -14.09 -3.78 -9.77
N ASN A 4 -13.75 -3.56 -11.03
CA ASN A 4 -12.61 -4.21 -11.66
C ASN A 4 -11.43 -3.23 -11.81
N ILE A 5 -10.23 -3.75 -12.10
CA ILE A 5 -9.02 -2.91 -12.21
C ILE A 5 -9.21 -1.80 -13.27
N LYS A 6 -9.93 -2.10 -14.36
CA LYS A 6 -10.15 -1.13 -15.43
C LYS A 6 -10.98 0.06 -14.94
N GLU A 7 -12.06 -0.19 -14.22
CA GLU A 7 -12.90 0.87 -13.63
C GLU A 7 -12.12 1.69 -12.61
N LEU A 8 -11.28 1.05 -11.80
CA LEU A 8 -10.44 1.75 -10.83
C LEU A 8 -9.43 2.69 -11.52
N VAL A 9 -8.81 2.23 -12.61
CA VAL A 9 -7.90 3.03 -13.44
C VAL A 9 -8.63 4.18 -14.11
N GLU A 10 -9.78 3.93 -14.74
CA GLU A 10 -10.58 4.95 -15.41
C GLU A 10 -11.02 6.04 -14.42
N ARG A 11 -11.45 5.64 -13.21
CA ARG A 11 -11.83 6.57 -12.15
C ARG A 11 -10.67 7.45 -11.69
N PHE A 12 -9.45 6.89 -11.63
CA PHE A 12 -8.25 7.64 -11.30
C PHE A 12 -7.92 8.66 -12.40
N GLN A 13 -7.89 8.20 -13.66
CA GLN A 13 -7.54 9.03 -14.82
C GLN A 13 -8.50 10.19 -15.02
N ASN A 14 -9.82 9.95 -14.91
CA ASN A 14 -10.85 10.97 -15.12
C ASN A 14 -10.79 12.12 -14.10
N ARG A 15 -10.16 11.91 -12.95
CA ARG A 15 -10.06 12.88 -11.85
C ARG A 15 -8.62 13.13 -11.42
N LEU A 16 -7.66 12.91 -12.30
CA LEU A 16 -6.23 13.01 -11.99
C LEU A 16 -5.86 14.36 -11.37
N ASN A 17 -6.38 15.46 -11.92
CA ASN A 17 -6.12 16.81 -11.41
C ASN A 17 -6.62 17.02 -9.97
N GLU A 18 -7.73 16.39 -9.60
CA GLU A 18 -8.30 16.45 -8.25
C GLU A 18 -7.39 15.69 -7.27
N PHE A 19 -6.97 14.48 -7.64
CA PHE A 19 -6.10 13.64 -6.80
C PHE A 19 -4.68 14.20 -6.68
N CYS A 20 -4.18 14.89 -7.69
CA CYS A 20 -2.91 15.60 -7.64
C CYS A 20 -3.00 16.98 -6.94
N SER A 21 -4.17 17.38 -6.48
CA SER A 21 -4.30 18.60 -5.67
C SER A 21 -3.75 18.39 -4.26
N ASN A 22 -3.25 19.45 -3.62
CA ASN A 22 -2.78 19.38 -2.23
C ASN A 22 -3.91 19.08 -1.22
N GLN A 23 -5.17 19.14 -1.64
CA GLN A 23 -6.32 18.84 -0.78
C GLN A 23 -6.56 17.34 -0.66
N TYR A 24 -6.15 16.55 -1.67
CA TYR A 24 -6.31 15.11 -1.64
C TYR A 24 -5.17 14.45 -0.86
N LYS A 25 -5.54 13.76 0.22
CA LYS A 25 -4.59 13.19 1.18
C LYS A 25 -4.22 11.76 0.81
N GLU A 26 -3.02 11.37 1.23
CA GLU A 26 -2.51 10.00 1.07
C GLU A 26 -3.43 8.94 1.69
N VAL A 27 -4.06 9.23 2.83
CA VAL A 27 -5.03 8.32 3.45
C VAL A 27 -6.21 8.00 2.53
N HIS A 28 -6.73 9.00 1.80
CA HIS A 28 -7.81 8.77 0.84
C HIS A 28 -7.30 8.00 -0.38
N MET A 29 -6.09 8.31 -0.85
CA MET A 29 -5.44 7.56 -1.94
C MET A 29 -5.30 6.07 -1.62
N ARG A 30 -4.87 5.78 -0.40
CA ARG A 30 -4.76 4.43 0.16
C ARG A 30 -6.11 3.71 0.13
N GLN A 31 -7.11 4.27 0.81
CA GLN A 31 -8.42 3.64 0.97
C GLN A 31 -9.21 3.50 -0.34
N GLU A 32 -9.21 4.55 -1.16
CA GLU A 32 -10.03 4.55 -2.36
C GLU A 32 -9.40 3.73 -3.49
N PHE A 33 -8.07 3.65 -3.58
CA PHE A 33 -7.41 3.03 -4.73
C PHE A 33 -6.46 1.89 -4.36
N ILE A 34 -5.53 2.09 -3.43
CA ILE A 34 -4.53 1.04 -3.12
C ILE A 34 -5.22 -0.17 -2.49
N ASP A 35 -6.04 0.05 -1.45
CA ASP A 35 -6.76 -1.02 -0.78
C ASP A 35 -7.67 -1.75 -1.78
N ARG A 36 -8.47 -1.00 -2.55
CA ARG A 36 -9.35 -1.54 -3.60
C ARG A 36 -8.58 -2.33 -4.65
N PHE A 37 -7.43 -1.86 -5.09
CA PHE A 37 -6.60 -2.56 -6.08
C PHE A 37 -6.19 -3.94 -5.57
N PHE A 38 -5.70 -4.02 -4.33
CA PHE A 38 -5.27 -5.29 -3.75
C PHE A 38 -6.45 -6.22 -3.40
N GLU A 39 -7.59 -5.68 -2.97
CA GLU A 39 -8.83 -6.46 -2.82
C GLU A 39 -9.24 -7.11 -4.15
N ILE A 40 -9.19 -6.35 -5.26
CA ILE A 40 -9.54 -6.87 -6.61
C ILE A 40 -8.55 -7.94 -7.06
N LEU A 41 -7.27 -7.83 -6.69
CA LEU A 41 -6.27 -8.88 -6.89
C LEU A 41 -6.45 -10.09 -5.97
N GLY A 42 -7.43 -10.03 -5.04
CA GLY A 42 -7.82 -11.14 -4.18
C GLY A 42 -7.13 -11.17 -2.83
N TRP A 43 -6.43 -10.11 -2.41
CA TRP A 43 -5.84 -10.02 -1.07
C TRP A 43 -6.89 -9.71 -0.01
N ASP A 44 -6.73 -10.30 1.18
CA ASP A 44 -7.58 -10.00 2.34
C ASP A 44 -7.09 -8.74 3.06
N MET A 45 -7.52 -7.57 2.57
CA MET A 45 -7.10 -6.28 3.11
C MET A 45 -7.62 -6.02 4.53
N TYR A 46 -8.80 -6.54 4.87
CA TYR A 46 -9.48 -6.24 6.13
C TYR A 46 -9.42 -7.40 7.14
N GLY A 47 -8.94 -8.57 6.71
CA GLY A 47 -8.87 -9.76 7.56
C GLY A 47 -10.21 -10.47 7.69
N ASP A 48 -11.12 -10.30 6.72
CA ASP A 48 -12.47 -10.88 6.77
C ASP A 48 -12.44 -12.40 6.58
N ARG A 49 -11.39 -12.94 5.96
CA ARG A 49 -11.24 -14.38 5.72
C ARG A 49 -10.56 -15.12 6.87
N VAL A 50 -10.01 -14.41 7.85
CA VAL A 50 -9.23 -15.00 8.95
C VAL A 50 -9.62 -14.43 10.32
N THR A 51 -9.83 -15.31 11.30
CA THR A 51 -10.17 -14.91 12.68
C THR A 51 -8.97 -14.51 13.52
N SER A 52 -7.76 -14.94 13.16
CA SER A 52 -6.53 -14.64 13.90
C SER A 52 -5.74 -13.51 13.26
N PHE A 53 -5.34 -12.52 14.06
CA PHE A 53 -4.48 -11.42 13.64
C PHE A 53 -3.16 -11.90 13.02
N ILE A 54 -2.59 -13.00 13.52
CA ILE A 54 -1.32 -13.57 13.05
C ILE A 54 -1.46 -14.14 11.62
N ASN A 55 -2.67 -14.51 11.22
CA ASN A 55 -2.94 -15.12 9.92
C ASN A 55 -3.39 -14.09 8.87
N ARG A 56 -3.39 -12.80 9.20
CA ARG A 56 -3.76 -11.75 8.24
C ARG A 56 -2.77 -11.73 7.09
N GLU A 57 -3.31 -11.65 5.88
CA GLU A 57 -2.50 -11.52 4.67
C GLU A 57 -1.94 -10.10 4.52
N VAL A 58 -2.63 -9.09 5.08
CA VAL A 58 -2.22 -7.70 5.02
C VAL A 58 -2.23 -7.07 6.42
N ILE A 59 -1.10 -6.45 6.78
CA ILE A 59 -0.92 -5.72 8.04
C ILE A 59 -0.66 -4.26 7.69
N LEU A 60 -1.53 -3.36 8.16
CA LEU A 60 -1.37 -1.91 8.03
C LEU A 60 -0.42 -1.38 9.12
N GLU A 61 0.45 -0.45 8.74
CA GLU A 61 1.44 0.17 9.65
C GLU A 61 2.30 -0.87 10.39
N ASP A 62 2.77 -1.87 9.64
CA ASP A 62 3.43 -3.05 10.18
C ASP A 62 4.79 -2.68 10.82
N LYS A 63 4.92 -2.80 12.15
CA LYS A 63 6.17 -2.51 12.85
C LYS A 63 7.07 -3.74 12.86
N VAL A 64 8.03 -3.77 11.95
CA VAL A 64 8.97 -4.89 11.78
C VAL A 64 10.38 -4.52 12.20
N GLN A 65 11.08 -5.44 12.87
CA GLN A 65 12.53 -5.30 13.05
C GLN A 65 13.27 -5.92 11.87
N ILE A 66 14.09 -5.11 11.19
CA ILE A 66 14.95 -5.55 10.10
C ILE A 66 16.36 -5.04 10.38
N GLU A 67 17.32 -5.95 10.53
CA GLU A 67 18.73 -5.66 10.83
C GLU A 67 18.93 -4.76 12.06
N GLY A 68 18.21 -5.05 13.15
CA GLY A 68 18.31 -4.29 14.40
C GLY A 68 17.68 -2.89 14.36
N LYS A 69 17.01 -2.52 13.26
CA LYS A 69 16.23 -1.28 13.14
C LYS A 69 14.74 -1.59 13.02
N THR A 70 13.93 -0.87 13.78
CA THR A 70 12.47 -0.88 13.58
C THR A 70 12.14 -0.09 12.33
N LYS A 71 11.41 -0.72 11.41
CA LYS A 71 10.83 -0.11 10.22
C LYS A 71 9.31 -0.22 10.31
N ALA A 72 8.61 0.72 9.69
CA ALA A 72 7.14 0.84 9.76
C ALA A 72 6.59 1.15 8.37
N PRO A 73 6.56 0.17 7.45
CA PRO A 73 5.92 0.31 6.16
C PRO A 73 4.42 0.56 6.30
N ASP A 74 3.86 1.26 5.33
CA ASP A 74 2.42 1.46 5.25
C ASP A 74 1.64 0.14 5.21
N TYR A 75 2.17 -0.85 4.49
CA TYR A 75 1.60 -2.19 4.39
C TYR A 75 2.67 -3.28 4.40
N GLY A 76 2.40 -4.37 5.12
CA GLY A 76 3.09 -5.65 4.98
C GLY A 76 2.17 -6.72 4.41
N PHE A 77 2.63 -7.41 3.36
CA PHE A 77 1.91 -8.49 2.70
C PHE A 77 2.52 -9.84 3.04
N TYR A 78 1.68 -10.80 3.43
CA TYR A 78 2.04 -12.08 3.98
C TYR A 78 1.22 -13.21 3.37
N ILE A 79 1.83 -14.37 3.16
CA ILE A 79 1.14 -15.61 2.81
C ILE A 79 1.62 -16.67 3.80
N ASN A 80 0.69 -17.30 4.53
CA ASN A 80 1.02 -18.27 5.57
C ASN A 80 2.11 -17.77 6.53
N THR A 81 1.92 -16.55 7.06
CA THR A 81 2.84 -15.83 7.97
C THR A 81 4.21 -15.46 7.39
N LYS A 82 4.52 -15.88 6.15
CA LYS A 82 5.74 -15.51 5.45
C LYS A 82 5.53 -14.19 4.69
N ARG A 83 6.35 -13.19 5.02
CA ARG A 83 6.38 -11.91 4.31
C ARG A 83 6.68 -12.12 2.84
N GLN A 84 5.86 -11.54 1.97
CA GLN A 84 6.07 -11.50 0.52
C GLN A 84 6.74 -10.19 0.13
N PHE A 85 6.14 -9.04 0.50
CA PHE A 85 6.68 -7.71 0.22
C PHE A 85 6.11 -6.66 1.16
N PHE A 86 6.73 -5.48 1.14
CA PHE A 86 6.20 -4.26 1.76
C PHE A 86 5.75 -3.30 0.67
N LEU A 87 4.77 -2.47 0.99
CA LEU A 87 4.31 -1.38 0.14
C LEU A 87 4.33 -0.08 0.93
N GLU A 88 4.85 0.97 0.30
CA GLU A 88 4.75 2.35 0.78
C GLU A 88 3.84 3.13 -0.17
N ALA A 89 2.88 3.84 0.40
CA ALA A 89 1.98 4.70 -0.34
C ALA A 89 2.48 6.14 -0.31
N LYS A 90 2.06 6.92 -1.30
CA LYS A 90 2.28 8.37 -1.36
C LYS A 90 1.03 9.06 -1.88
N ARG A 91 0.89 10.34 -1.55
CA ARG A 91 -0.07 11.23 -2.23
C ARG A 91 0.20 11.24 -3.73
N ALA A 92 -0.85 11.29 -4.55
CA ALA A 92 -0.73 11.28 -6.01
C ALA A 92 0.04 12.48 -6.58
N SER A 93 0.09 13.60 -5.85
CA SER A 93 0.85 14.79 -6.26
C SER A 93 2.37 14.65 -6.13
N LEU A 94 2.85 13.59 -5.48
CA LEU A 94 4.28 13.34 -5.34
C LEU A 94 4.76 12.47 -6.50
N ASP A 95 5.71 13.00 -7.28
CA ASP A 95 6.41 12.21 -8.29
C ASP A 95 7.45 11.31 -7.63
N ILE A 96 7.09 10.03 -7.45
CA ILE A 96 7.94 9.01 -6.82
C ILE A 96 9.18 8.66 -7.64
N PHE A 97 9.24 9.01 -8.94
CA PHE A 97 10.43 8.77 -9.76
C PHE A 97 11.54 9.79 -9.49
N SER A 98 11.17 11.03 -9.19
CA SER A 98 12.12 12.11 -8.92
C SER A 98 12.31 12.39 -7.41
N ASP A 99 11.40 11.92 -6.56
CA ASP A 99 11.51 12.09 -5.12
C ASP A 99 12.55 11.15 -4.48
N LYS A 100 13.71 11.72 -4.14
CA LYS A 100 14.81 11.01 -3.49
C LYS A 100 14.39 10.41 -2.15
N GLU A 101 13.53 11.09 -1.38
CA GLU A 101 13.08 10.60 -0.07
C GLU A 101 12.23 9.35 -0.19
N SER A 102 11.29 9.30 -1.14
CA SER A 102 10.52 8.09 -1.46
C SER A 102 11.41 6.94 -1.92
N ALA A 103 12.41 7.22 -2.76
CA ALA A 103 13.38 6.21 -3.17
C ALA A 103 14.22 5.69 -1.98
N PHE A 104 14.62 6.56 -1.05
CA PHE A 104 15.34 6.17 0.16
C PHE A 104 14.46 5.36 1.12
N GLN A 105 13.20 5.74 1.30
CA GLN A 105 12.25 4.98 2.14
C GLN A 105 12.09 3.54 1.62
N LEU A 106 11.90 3.36 0.31
CA LEU A 106 11.73 2.02 -0.25
C LEU A 106 13.02 1.19 -0.22
N ARG A 107 14.17 1.82 -0.53
CA ARG A 107 15.50 1.15 -0.50
C ARG A 107 15.90 0.69 0.89
N ARG A 108 15.38 1.32 1.96
CA ARG A 108 15.58 0.82 3.33
C ARG A 108 15.00 -0.58 3.50
N TYR A 109 13.99 -1.00 2.74
CA TYR A 109 13.47 -2.37 2.80
C TYR A 109 14.24 -3.35 1.91
N GLY A 110 14.63 -2.90 0.71
CA GLY A 110 15.26 -3.75 -0.31
C GLY A 110 16.75 -4.08 -0.08
N TRP A 111 17.50 -3.26 0.66
CA TRP A 111 18.93 -3.52 0.93
C TRP A 111 19.17 -4.54 2.07
N SER A 112 18.12 -5.15 2.60
CA SER A 112 18.18 -6.06 3.75
C SER A 112 17.22 -7.26 3.63
N ALA A 113 16.69 -7.53 2.43
CA ALA A 113 15.72 -8.60 2.19
C ALA A 113 16.41 -9.93 1.85
#